data_AF-A0A1G0JQ75-F1
#
_entry.id   AF-A0A1G0JQ75-F1
#
_cell.length_a   1.000
_cell.length_b   1.000
_cell.length_c   1.000
_cell.angle_alpha   90.00
_cell.angle_beta   90.00
_cell.angle_gamma   90.00
#
_symmetry.space_group_name_H-M   'P 1'
#
loop_
_entity.id
_entity.type
_entity.pdbx_description
1 polymer ?
#
loop_
_entity_poly.entity_id
_entity_poly.type
_entity_poly.pdbx_seq_one_letter_code
_entity_poly.pdbx_strand_id
1 'polypeptide(L)'
;MYRVIITFSIVLFLSACGTMPSERAVSGAGLGAAAGTIVGAVTGLSLFEGAALGAVGGALTGVLTDDDEINFGTPAWEQGSRNNNGREPGDTVMKIQYQLSRHGYDAGPQDGVMGPKTQEAIRQYQKQHGLLIDGRATPELAAHMQHR
;
A
#
# COMPACT_ATOMS: atom_id res chain seq x y z
N MET A 1 40.66 12.90 3.55
CA MET A 1 39.80 11.77 3.12
C MET A 1 38.34 11.92 3.57
N TYR A 2 38.05 12.20 4.85
CA TYR A 2 36.66 12.35 5.34
C TYR A 2 35.85 13.50 4.67
N ARG A 3 36.49 14.63 4.32
CA ARG A 3 35.82 15.76 3.64
C ARG A 3 35.34 15.40 2.23
N VAL A 4 36.09 14.55 1.51
CA VAL A 4 35.73 14.08 0.15
C VAL A 4 34.56 13.11 0.22
N ILE A 5 34.54 12.23 1.23
CA ILE A 5 33.44 11.27 1.48
C ILE A 5 32.14 12.00 1.83
N ILE A 6 32.20 13.05 2.67
CA ILE A 6 31.02 13.86 3.02
C ILE A 6 30.47 14.58 1.78
N THR A 7 31.32 15.22 0.97
CA THR A 7 30.87 15.90 -0.26
C THR A 7 30.28 14.93 -1.26
N PHE A 8 30.84 13.73 -1.42
CA PHE A 8 30.33 12.73 -2.35
C PHE A 8 28.97 12.17 -1.92
N SER A 9 28.78 11.98 -0.61
CA SER A 9 27.52 11.50 -0.02
C SER A 9 26.40 12.55 -0.11
N ILE A 10 26.71 13.83 0.10
CA ILE A 10 25.72 14.92 -0.03
C ILE A 10 25.26 15.08 -1.49
N VAL A 11 26.19 14.96 -2.46
CA VAL A 11 25.86 15.02 -3.89
C VAL A 11 25.02 13.81 -4.32
N LEU A 12 25.32 12.63 -3.79
CA LEU A 12 24.51 11.41 -4.00
C LEU A 12 23.10 11.52 -3.41
N PHE A 13 22.93 12.20 -2.27
CA PHE A 13 21.63 12.38 -1.64
C PHE A 13 20.78 13.50 -2.28
N LEU A 14 21.38 14.50 -2.94
CA LEU A 14 20.65 15.58 -3.60
C LEU A 14 20.01 15.18 -4.94
N SER A 15 20.43 14.07 -5.59
CA SER A 15 19.98 13.73 -6.94
C SER A 15 18.73 12.84 -7.02
N ALA A 16 18.06 12.57 -5.89
CA ALA A 16 17.00 11.57 -5.80
C ALA A 16 15.59 12.13 -5.53
N CYS A 17 15.39 13.45 -5.51
CA CYS A 17 14.05 14.05 -5.37
C CYS A 17 13.66 14.80 -6.64
N GLY A 18 13.02 14.11 -7.58
CA GLY A 18 12.26 14.72 -8.68
C GLY A 18 10.96 13.94 -8.84
N THR A 19 9.85 14.48 -8.36
CA THR A 19 8.51 13.85 -8.45
C THR A 19 7.82 14.15 -9.78
N MET A 20 8.41 15.01 -10.61
CA MET A 20 7.88 15.37 -11.92
C MET A 20 8.51 14.50 -13.03
N PRO A 21 7.73 14.02 -14.01
CA PRO A 21 8.23 13.17 -15.11
C PRO A 21 9.40 13.78 -15.89
N SER A 22 9.45 15.11 -16.03
CA SER A 22 10.52 15.82 -16.72
C SER A 22 11.87 15.73 -15.99
N GLU A 23 11.86 15.76 -14.66
CA GLU A 23 13.10 15.69 -13.85
C GLU A 23 13.66 14.26 -13.83
N ARG A 24 12.76 13.27 -13.85
CA ARG A 24 13.09 11.83 -13.96
C ARG A 24 13.65 11.46 -15.33
N ALA A 25 13.14 12.08 -16.39
CA ALA A 25 13.68 11.88 -17.73
C ALA A 25 15.13 12.39 -17.83
N VAL A 26 15.43 13.56 -17.23
CA VAL A 26 16.79 14.12 -17.24
C VAL A 26 17.76 13.27 -16.41
N SER A 27 17.35 12.82 -15.22
CA SER A 27 18.20 11.95 -14.38
C SER A 27 18.38 10.55 -14.98
N GLY A 28 17.32 9.99 -15.56
CA GLY A 28 17.35 8.72 -16.30
C GLY A 28 18.27 8.78 -17.52
N ALA A 29 18.25 9.88 -18.28
CA ALA A 29 19.17 10.10 -19.39
C ALA A 29 20.64 10.14 -18.93
N GLY A 30 20.94 10.83 -17.83
CA GLY A 30 22.30 10.93 -17.29
C GLY A 30 22.87 9.59 -16.83
N LEU A 31 22.09 8.82 -16.07
CA LEU A 31 22.48 7.48 -15.62
C LEU A 31 22.58 6.48 -16.77
N GLY A 32 21.59 6.51 -17.67
CA GLY A 32 21.57 5.68 -18.86
C GLY A 32 22.78 5.93 -19.76
N ALA A 33 23.16 7.20 -19.95
CA ALA A 33 24.36 7.55 -20.71
C ALA A 33 25.63 6.95 -20.09
N ALA A 34 25.80 7.06 -18.76
CA ALA A 34 26.95 6.52 -18.05
C ALA A 34 27.02 4.99 -18.18
N ALA A 35 25.91 4.29 -17.92
CA ALA A 35 25.85 2.83 -18.01
C ALA A 35 25.96 2.32 -19.47
N GLY A 36 25.40 3.05 -20.44
CA GLY A 36 25.43 2.69 -21.86
C GLY A 36 26.83 2.64 -22.46
N THR A 37 27.79 3.39 -21.91
CA THR A 37 29.21 3.28 -22.29
C THR A 37 29.80 1.90 -22.02
N ILE A 38 29.37 1.25 -20.93
CA ILE A 38 29.84 -0.09 -20.54
C ILE A 38 29.28 -1.14 -21.51
N VAL A 39 28.00 -1.02 -21.86
CA VAL A 39 27.36 -1.92 -22.83
C VAL A 39 28.01 -1.77 -24.21
N GLY A 40 28.32 -0.55 -24.63
CA GLY A 40 29.02 -0.31 -25.88
C GLY A 40 30.38 -1.01 -25.96
N ALA A 41 31.13 -1.04 -24.84
CA ALA A 41 32.42 -1.71 -24.78
C ALA A 41 32.35 -3.23 -24.99
N VAL A 42 31.25 -3.88 -24.59
CA VAL A 42 31.07 -5.33 -24.78
C VAL A 42 30.38 -5.69 -26.10
N THR A 43 29.59 -4.79 -26.66
CA THR A 43 28.91 -5.00 -27.95
C THR A 43 29.70 -4.48 -29.16
N GLY A 44 30.87 -3.87 -28.93
CA GLY A 44 31.72 -3.30 -29.99
C GLY A 44 31.23 -1.95 -30.54
N LEU A 45 30.32 -1.29 -29.83
CA LEU A 45 29.87 0.07 -30.17
C LEU A 45 30.84 1.09 -29.56
N SER A 46 30.98 2.24 -30.22
CA SER A 46 31.79 3.32 -29.67
C SER A 46 31.20 3.87 -28.36
N LEU A 47 32.03 4.47 -27.51
CA LEU A 47 31.58 5.09 -26.25
C LEU A 47 30.45 6.11 -26.46
N PHE A 48 30.49 6.85 -27.57
CA PHE A 48 29.47 7.84 -27.94
C PHE A 48 28.16 7.19 -28.37
N GLU A 49 28.20 6.09 -29.13
CA GLU A 49 26.99 5.34 -29.53
C GLU A 49 26.35 4.64 -28.33
N GLY A 50 27.15 4.02 -27.46
CA GLY A 50 26.68 3.41 -26.22
C GLY A 50 26.04 4.43 -25.28
N ALA A 51 26.65 5.61 -25.14
CA ALA A 51 26.08 6.71 -24.35
C ALA A 51 24.78 7.25 -24.94
N ALA A 52 24.69 7.39 -26.27
CA ALA A 52 23.48 7.86 -26.93
C ALA A 52 22.31 6.87 -26.76
N LEU A 53 22.55 5.58 -26.99
CA LEU A 53 21.54 4.54 -26.75
C LEU A 53 21.13 4.46 -25.29
N GLY A 54 22.10 4.56 -24.38
CA GLY A 54 21.86 4.59 -22.94
C GLY A 54 21.04 5.80 -22.50
N ALA A 55 21.31 6.99 -23.04
CA ALA A 55 20.56 8.19 -22.74
C ALA A 55 19.09 8.09 -23.19
N VAL A 56 18.85 7.59 -24.41
CA VAL A 56 17.50 7.40 -24.93
C VAL A 56 16.77 6.31 -24.14
N GLY A 57 17.39 5.16 -23.90
CA GLY A 57 16.80 4.08 -23.11
C GLY A 57 16.53 4.48 -21.65
N GLY A 58 17.44 5.25 -21.04
CA GLY A 58 17.33 5.77 -19.69
C GLY A 58 16.25 6.85 -19.54
N ALA A 59 16.10 7.73 -20.53
CA ALA A 59 15.01 8.70 -20.57
C ALA A 59 13.65 8.00 -20.74
N LEU A 60 13.59 7.01 -21.65
CA LEU A 60 12.37 6.25 -21.91
C LEU A 60 11.93 5.45 -20.68
N THR A 61 12.83 4.73 -19.99
CA THR A 61 12.42 4.00 -18.77
C THR A 61 11.95 4.93 -17.64
N GLY A 62 12.48 6.16 -17.59
CA GLY A 62 12.07 7.18 -16.63
C GLY A 62 10.70 7.80 -16.91
N VAL A 63 10.22 7.74 -18.16
CA VAL A 63 8.87 8.21 -18.56
C VAL A 63 7.87 7.07 -18.78
N LEU A 64 8.33 5.84 -19.03
CA LEU A 64 7.49 4.66 -19.17
C LEU A 64 7.06 4.09 -17.81
N THR A 65 7.71 4.51 -16.72
CA THR A 65 7.33 4.11 -15.36
C THR A 65 6.58 5.27 -14.72
N ASP A 66 5.25 5.26 -14.85
CA ASP A 66 4.37 6.14 -14.10
C ASP A 66 4.27 5.64 -12.65
N ASP A 67 4.48 6.54 -11.68
CA ASP A 67 4.47 6.22 -10.24
C ASP A 67 3.07 5.84 -9.70
N ASP A 68 2.01 6.13 -10.43
CA ASP A 68 0.65 6.12 -9.88
C ASP A 68 -0.20 4.87 -10.22
N GLU A 69 0.32 3.87 -10.97
CA GLU A 69 -0.48 2.67 -11.29
C GLU A 69 0.08 1.34 -10.77
N ILE A 70 1.22 1.33 -10.09
CA ILE A 70 1.65 0.10 -9.40
C ILE A 70 1.05 0.08 -7.99
N ASN A 71 -0.16 -0.46 -7.90
CA ASN A 71 -0.76 -0.86 -6.63
C ASN A 71 -0.01 -2.09 -6.10
N PHE A 72 1.12 -1.85 -5.43
CA PHE A 72 1.97 -2.86 -4.79
C PHE A 72 1.30 -3.58 -3.60
N GLY A 73 -0.02 -3.47 -3.48
CA GLY A 73 -0.70 -3.74 -2.23
C GLY A 73 -0.06 -2.92 -1.12
N THR A 74 -0.11 -3.45 0.09
CA THR A 74 0.56 -2.81 1.22
C THR A 74 1.87 -3.53 1.50
N PRO A 75 2.98 -2.82 1.68
CA PRO A 75 4.27 -3.45 1.77
C PRO A 75 4.37 -4.36 2.99
N ALA A 76 5.17 -5.42 2.90
CA ALA A 76 5.26 -6.46 3.91
C ALA A 76 5.72 -5.94 5.30
N TRP A 77 6.46 -4.83 5.36
CA TRP A 77 6.83 -4.19 6.63
C TRP A 77 5.68 -3.41 7.30
N GLU A 78 4.60 -3.13 6.57
CA GLU A 78 3.36 -2.55 7.11
C GLU A 78 2.44 -3.63 7.71
N GLN A 79 2.65 -4.92 7.37
CA GLN A 79 1.84 -6.02 7.91
C GLN A 79 2.03 -6.20 9.43
N GLY A 80 3.13 -5.72 10.00
CA GLY A 80 3.35 -5.68 11.45
C GLY A 80 2.57 -4.57 12.18
N SER A 81 2.14 -3.52 11.47
CA SER A 81 1.44 -2.35 12.05
C SER A 81 -0.07 -2.34 11.74
N ARG A 82 -0.54 -3.31 10.95
CA ARG A 82 -1.95 -3.46 10.54
C ARG A 82 -2.85 -4.19 11.53
N ASN A 83 -2.33 -4.55 12.70
CA ASN A 83 -3.12 -5.29 13.69
C ASN A 83 -3.73 -4.45 14.81
N ASN A 84 -3.75 -3.11 14.72
CA ASN A 84 -4.46 -2.28 15.71
C ASN A 84 -5.16 -0.99 15.22
N ASN A 85 -4.97 -0.51 13.98
CA ASN A 85 -5.41 0.86 13.60
C ASN A 85 -6.22 0.99 12.30
N GLY A 86 -7.01 -0.03 11.89
CA GLY A 86 -7.71 0.03 10.58
C GLY A 86 -9.10 -0.59 10.47
N ARG A 87 -9.67 -1.17 11.53
CA ARG A 87 -11.12 -1.46 11.56
C ARG A 87 -11.79 -0.28 12.24
N GLU A 88 -12.21 0.70 11.45
CA GLU A 88 -13.11 1.73 11.95
C GLU A 88 -14.29 1.03 12.64
N PRO A 89 -14.71 1.47 13.85
CA PRO A 89 -15.81 0.85 14.57
C PRO A 89 -17.06 0.67 13.70
N GLY A 90 -17.32 1.59 12.75
CA GLY A 90 -18.41 1.49 11.78
C GLY A 90 -18.32 0.29 10.84
N ASP A 91 -17.13 -0.07 10.35
CA ASP A 91 -16.93 -1.25 9.49
C ASP A 91 -17.18 -2.55 10.26
N THR A 92 -16.81 -2.59 11.54
CA THR A 92 -17.09 -3.76 12.40
C THR A 92 -18.58 -3.89 12.69
N VAL A 93 -19.26 -2.78 13.03
CA VAL A 93 -20.71 -2.77 13.28
C VAL A 93 -21.48 -3.15 12.03
N MET A 94 -21.12 -2.61 10.86
CA MET A 94 -21.79 -2.91 9.59
C MET A 94 -21.68 -4.40 9.23
N LYS A 95 -20.49 -5.00 9.42
CA LYS A 95 -20.29 -6.44 9.24
C LYS A 95 -21.18 -7.25 10.17
N ILE A 96 -21.30 -6.85 11.43
CA ILE A 96 -22.15 -7.52 12.41
C ILE A 96 -23.63 -7.38 12.03
N GLN A 97 -24.10 -6.19 11.67
CA GLN A 97 -25.47 -5.95 11.19
C GLN A 97 -25.79 -6.84 9.97
N TYR A 98 -24.85 -6.96 9.04
CA TYR A 98 -24.97 -7.84 7.88
C TYR A 98 -25.11 -9.32 8.27
N GLN A 99 -24.23 -9.82 9.14
CA GLN A 99 -24.29 -11.22 9.56
C GLN A 99 -25.53 -11.53 10.40
N LEU A 100 -25.92 -10.63 11.31
CA LEU A 100 -27.15 -10.75 12.09
C LEU A 100 -28.37 -10.88 11.19
N SER A 101 -28.45 -10.07 10.13
CA SER A 101 -29.52 -10.16 9.13
C SER A 101 -29.53 -11.53 8.44
N ARG A 102 -28.35 -12.07 8.08
CA ARG A 102 -28.23 -13.39 7.46
C ARG A 102 -28.63 -14.54 8.39
N HIS A 103 -28.40 -14.39 9.69
CA HIS A 103 -28.83 -15.36 10.70
C HIS A 103 -30.29 -15.15 11.16
N GLY A 104 -31.01 -14.18 10.59
CA GLY A 104 -32.45 -13.96 10.84
C GLY A 104 -32.77 -13.02 12.00
N TYR A 105 -31.82 -12.25 12.51
CA TYR A 105 -32.03 -11.25 13.56
C TYR A 105 -32.31 -9.85 12.96
N ASP A 106 -33.26 -9.09 13.52
CA ASP A 106 -33.51 -7.69 13.14
C ASP A 106 -32.50 -6.75 13.82
N ALA A 107 -31.38 -6.50 13.15
CA ALA A 107 -30.38 -5.53 13.59
C ALA A 107 -30.67 -4.08 13.17
N GLY A 108 -31.76 -3.82 12.43
CA GLY A 108 -32.02 -2.53 11.78
C GLY A 108 -31.21 -2.32 10.48
N PRO A 109 -31.07 -1.08 10.01
CA PRO A 109 -30.30 -0.74 8.81
C PRO A 109 -28.83 -1.17 8.93
N GLN A 110 -28.22 -1.59 7.81
CA GLN A 110 -26.79 -1.91 7.72
C GLN A 110 -25.97 -0.65 7.43
N ASP A 111 -26.07 0.32 8.33
CA ASP A 111 -25.46 1.66 8.21
C ASP A 111 -24.14 1.80 9.00
N GLY A 112 -23.74 0.75 9.72
CA GLY A 112 -22.56 0.77 10.59
C GLY A 112 -22.76 1.55 11.89
N VAL A 113 -23.99 1.96 12.21
CA VAL A 113 -24.32 2.71 13.43
C VAL A 113 -24.81 1.75 14.51
N MET A 114 -24.23 1.86 15.70
CA MET A 114 -24.63 1.05 16.85
C MET A 114 -25.95 1.56 17.45
N GLY A 115 -27.08 1.12 16.89
CA GLY A 115 -28.41 1.45 17.38
C GLY A 115 -28.96 0.45 18.41
N PRO A 116 -30.09 0.77 19.06
CA PRO A 116 -30.73 -0.12 20.04
C PRO A 116 -31.17 -1.46 19.43
N LYS A 117 -31.64 -1.45 18.17
CA LYS A 117 -31.97 -2.67 17.43
C LYS A 117 -30.74 -3.57 17.21
N THR A 118 -29.64 -2.98 16.74
CA THR A 118 -28.37 -3.69 16.54
C THR A 118 -27.87 -4.29 17.86
N GLN A 119 -27.93 -3.52 18.95
CA GLN A 119 -27.53 -3.99 20.28
C GLN A 119 -28.35 -5.18 20.76
N GLU A 120 -29.67 -5.14 20.58
CA GLU A 120 -30.56 -6.22 20.99
C GLU A 120 -30.35 -7.48 20.13
N ALA A 121 -30.21 -7.34 18.81
CA ALA A 121 -29.87 -8.43 17.92
C ALA A 121 -28.53 -9.10 18.29
N ILE A 122 -27.52 -8.32 18.69
CA ILE A 122 -26.26 -8.85 19.21
C ILE A 122 -26.49 -9.68 20.48
N ARG A 123 -27.27 -9.17 21.44
CA ARG A 123 -27.55 -9.92 22.68
C ARG A 123 -28.28 -11.23 22.41
N GLN A 124 -29.24 -11.24 21.51
CA GLN A 124 -29.96 -12.45 21.12
C GLN A 124 -29.03 -13.47 20.47
N TYR A 125 -28.17 -13.03 19.56
CA TYR A 125 -27.16 -13.88 18.95
C TYR A 125 -26.19 -14.45 20.00
N GLN A 126 -25.67 -13.60 20.89
CA GLN A 126 -24.77 -14.00 21.97
C GLN A 126 -25.43 -15.04 22.89
N LYS A 127 -26.69 -14.81 23.27
CA LYS A 127 -27.48 -15.73 24.10
C LYS A 127 -27.67 -17.09 23.42
N GLN A 128 -28.03 -17.09 22.14
CA GLN A 128 -28.27 -18.32 21.38
C GLN A 128 -26.98 -19.15 21.20
N HIS A 129 -25.82 -18.49 21.12
CA HIS A 129 -24.53 -19.14 20.91
C HIS A 129 -23.72 -19.37 22.20
N GLY A 130 -24.29 -19.07 23.37
CA GLY A 130 -23.61 -19.26 24.66
C GLY A 130 -22.39 -18.34 24.84
N LEU A 131 -22.38 -17.19 24.20
CA LEU A 131 -21.33 -16.16 24.31
C LEU A 131 -21.62 -15.22 25.50
N LEU A 132 -20.63 -14.42 25.86
CA LEU A 132 -20.83 -13.32 26.82
C LEU A 132 -21.88 -12.34 26.29
N ILE A 133 -22.98 -12.16 27.02
CA ILE A 133 -24.12 -11.34 26.61
C ILE A 133 -23.90 -9.87 27.04
N ASP A 134 -22.96 -9.20 26.39
CA ASP A 134 -22.64 -7.79 26.66
C ASP A 134 -23.30 -6.81 25.67
N GLY A 135 -23.86 -7.33 24.57
CA GLY A 135 -24.45 -6.52 23.51
C GLY A 135 -23.44 -5.67 22.75
N ARG A 136 -22.14 -5.98 22.78
CA ARG A 136 -21.10 -5.16 22.15
C ARG A 136 -20.73 -5.69 20.77
N ALA A 137 -20.53 -4.75 19.83
CA ALA A 137 -20.05 -5.03 18.50
C ALA A 137 -18.51 -5.13 18.52
N THR A 138 -17.97 -6.33 18.76
CA THR A 138 -16.52 -6.55 18.82
C THR A 138 -16.00 -7.31 17.59
N PRO A 139 -14.71 -7.14 17.21
CA PRO A 139 -14.12 -7.92 16.12
C PRO A 139 -14.20 -9.43 16.33
N GLU A 140 -14.13 -9.91 17.58
CA GLU A 140 -14.23 -11.32 17.93
C GLU A 140 -15.62 -11.87 17.66
N LEU A 141 -16.66 -11.09 17.98
CA LEU A 141 -18.04 -11.45 17.65
C LEU A 141 -18.24 -11.54 16.13
N ALA A 142 -17.73 -10.56 15.38
CA ALA A 142 -17.79 -10.55 13.92
C ALA A 142 -17.06 -11.77 13.32
N ALA A 143 -15.89 -12.12 13.86
CA ALA A 143 -15.15 -13.31 13.44
C ALA A 143 -15.91 -14.60 13.79
N HIS A 144 -16.54 -14.69 14.96
CA HIS A 144 -17.36 -15.84 15.34
C HIS A 144 -18.51 -16.07 14.37
N MET A 145 -19.16 -14.99 13.89
CA MET A 145 -20.22 -15.07 12.87
C MET A 145 -19.70 -15.52 11.49
N GLN A 146 -18.45 -15.22 11.12
CA GLN A 146 -17.89 -15.58 9.81
C GLN A 146 -17.53 -17.06 9.68
N HIS A 147 -17.24 -17.73 10.80
CA HIS A 147 -16.82 -19.13 10.82
C HIS A 147 -17.97 -20.12 11.08
N ARG A 148 -19.23 -19.67 10.96
CA ARG A 148 -20.44 -20.44 11.24
C ARG A 148 -21.34 -20.49 10.01
#